data_AF-A0A960B162-F1
#
_entry.id   AF-A0A960B162-F1
#
_cell.length_a   1.000
_cell.length_b   1.000
_cell.length_c   1.000
_cell.angle_alpha   90.00
_cell.angle_beta   90.00
_cell.angle_gamma   90.00
#
_symmetry.space_group_name_H-M   'P 1'
#
loop_
_entity.id
_entity.type
_entity.pdbx_description
1 polymer ?
#
loop_
_entity_poly.entity_id
_entity_poly.type
_entity_poly.pdbx_seq_one_letter_code
_entity_poly.pdbx_strand_id
1 'polypeptide(L)'
;DKGHVIDAPGLNIEHYEVFDTAMGLRSLSPMGHVRMMAATQPFLSGAISKTVNLPESATVEDIKDVYLQSWKLGLKATAIYRDNCKVGQPLADAKAKKAEVEEPVAETETKTVEKIVYRPTRRRLPKSRASRTTSFTVGGAEGYMTSGAHDDGELGEVFLKLGKQGSTLAGVMDAFSIAVSIGLQYGVPLETYVSKFTNLRFEPAGLTDDPDVRMAQSIMDYIFRRLALDYMSFDERGMLGIYSAEERQRYLETGSYEPLEVSEAEALKADHHDSAPEIIEVVADEDDDATDVAEATLVVDTSEAHTSAELMEKLTGQAVDSPLCFTCGTKMRPAGSCYVCEGCGATSGCS
;
A
#
# COMPACT_ATOMS: atom_id res chain seq x y z
N ASP A 1 -15.75 30.14 -30.44
CA ASP A 1 -14.87 31.23 -29.98
C ASP A 1 -15.08 31.66 -28.54
N LYS A 2 -16.32 31.85 -28.03
CA LYS A 2 -16.55 32.37 -26.66
C LYS A 2 -16.95 31.34 -25.58
N GLY A 3 -17.30 30.11 -25.97
CA GLY A 3 -17.69 29.06 -25.01
C GLY A 3 -19.02 29.29 -24.28
N HIS A 4 -19.81 30.29 -24.68
CA HIS A 4 -21.13 30.62 -24.13
C HIS A 4 -22.03 31.24 -25.22
N VAL A 5 -23.34 31.30 -24.97
CA VAL A 5 -24.34 31.81 -25.93
C VAL A 5 -24.64 33.31 -25.83
N ILE A 6 -24.05 34.03 -24.86
CA ILE A 6 -24.23 35.48 -24.72
C ILE A 6 -23.76 36.19 -25.99
N ASP A 7 -24.61 37.09 -26.50
CA ASP A 7 -24.43 37.84 -27.75
C ASP A 7 -24.31 36.97 -29.00
N ALA A 8 -24.82 35.72 -28.95
CA ALA A 8 -24.84 34.86 -30.11
C ALA A 8 -25.74 35.46 -31.21
N PRO A 9 -25.22 35.66 -32.45
CA PRO A 9 -26.01 36.23 -33.54
C PRO A 9 -27.26 35.38 -33.82
N GLY A 10 -28.43 36.02 -33.89
CA GLY A 10 -29.69 35.35 -34.19
C GLY A 10 -30.33 34.59 -33.02
N LEU A 11 -29.78 34.67 -31.80
CA LEU A 11 -30.38 34.09 -30.60
C LEU A 11 -31.11 35.15 -29.77
N ASN A 12 -32.41 34.97 -29.58
CA ASN A 12 -33.20 35.81 -28.67
C ASN A 12 -32.74 35.60 -27.23
N ILE A 13 -32.74 36.68 -26.43
CA ILE A 13 -32.36 36.67 -25.01
C ILE A 13 -33.21 35.69 -24.20
N GLU A 14 -34.50 35.57 -24.55
CA GLU A 14 -35.44 34.64 -23.90
C GLU A 14 -35.02 33.16 -24.01
N HIS A 15 -34.25 32.80 -25.03
CA HIS A 15 -33.80 31.42 -25.22
C HIS A 15 -32.50 31.10 -24.48
N TYR A 16 -31.88 32.07 -23.81
CA TYR A 16 -30.54 31.85 -23.23
C TYR A 16 -30.52 30.75 -22.18
N GLU A 17 -31.56 30.64 -21.36
CA GLU A 17 -31.67 29.61 -20.31
C GLU A 17 -31.67 28.17 -20.86
N VAL A 18 -32.12 27.98 -22.11
CA VAL A 18 -32.13 26.66 -22.78
C VAL A 18 -30.70 26.17 -23.03
N PHE A 19 -29.74 27.08 -23.13
CA PHE A 19 -28.36 26.80 -23.47
C PHE A 19 -27.40 27.05 -22.30
N ASP A 20 -27.90 27.16 -21.06
CA ASP A 20 -27.06 27.29 -19.87
C ASP A 20 -26.17 26.04 -19.72
N THR A 21 -24.90 26.26 -19.43
CA THR A 21 -23.88 25.20 -19.39
C THR A 21 -23.59 24.75 -17.97
N ALA A 22 -22.75 23.71 -17.83
CA ALA A 22 -22.41 23.18 -16.51
C ALA A 22 -21.45 24.08 -15.71
N MET A 23 -20.69 24.95 -16.39
CA MET A 23 -19.79 25.98 -15.84
C MET A 23 -19.82 27.19 -16.78
N GLY A 24 -19.29 28.35 -16.35
CA GLY A 24 -19.20 29.56 -17.16
C GLY A 24 -20.09 30.70 -16.67
N LEU A 25 -20.05 31.80 -17.42
CA LEU A 25 -20.80 33.03 -17.11
C LEU A 25 -22.32 32.80 -16.97
N ARG A 26 -22.84 31.81 -17.68
CA ARG A 26 -24.20 31.29 -17.54
C ARG A 26 -24.14 29.80 -17.24
N SER A 27 -24.16 29.48 -15.95
CA SER A 27 -24.11 28.11 -15.45
C SER A 27 -25.42 27.70 -14.79
N LEU A 28 -25.73 26.41 -14.91
CA LEU A 28 -26.85 25.79 -14.21
C LEU A 28 -26.66 25.94 -12.69
N SER A 29 -27.75 26.28 -11.99
CA SER A 29 -27.71 26.36 -10.53
C SER A 29 -27.34 25.01 -9.90
N PRO A 30 -26.58 25.00 -8.77
CA PRO A 30 -26.22 23.75 -8.07
C PRO A 30 -27.44 22.87 -7.76
N MET A 31 -28.53 23.48 -7.29
CA MET A 31 -29.77 22.76 -7.01
C MET A 31 -30.49 22.26 -8.26
N GLY A 32 -30.26 22.85 -9.44
CA GLY A 32 -30.72 22.30 -10.70
C GLY A 32 -30.12 20.92 -10.96
N HIS A 33 -28.82 20.74 -10.69
CA HIS A 33 -28.17 19.43 -10.77
C HIS A 33 -28.76 18.43 -9.78
N VAL A 34 -28.92 18.82 -8.51
CA VAL A 34 -29.46 17.96 -7.45
C VAL A 34 -30.88 17.51 -7.78
N ARG A 35 -31.75 18.43 -8.21
CA ARG A 35 -33.15 18.11 -8.55
C ARG A 35 -33.24 17.17 -9.74
N MET A 36 -32.39 17.35 -10.75
CA MET A 36 -32.35 16.43 -11.90
C MET A 36 -31.90 15.03 -11.51
N MET A 37 -30.87 14.93 -10.66
CA MET A 37 -30.44 13.64 -10.10
C MET A 37 -31.57 13.01 -9.30
N ALA A 38 -32.25 13.78 -8.45
CA ALA A 38 -33.32 13.27 -7.58
C ALA A 38 -34.52 12.78 -8.39
N ALA A 39 -34.88 13.45 -9.47
CA ALA A 39 -35.98 13.04 -10.35
C ALA A 39 -35.72 11.67 -11.01
N THR A 40 -34.46 11.32 -11.27
CA THR A 40 -34.09 10.06 -11.93
C THR A 40 -33.72 8.95 -10.96
N GLN A 41 -33.32 9.28 -9.73
CA GLN A 41 -32.85 8.33 -8.71
C GLN A 41 -33.81 7.17 -8.39
N PRO A 42 -35.15 7.34 -8.34
CA PRO A 42 -36.08 6.23 -8.10
C PRO A 42 -36.07 5.13 -9.16
N PHE A 43 -35.64 5.45 -10.37
CA PHE A 43 -35.60 4.50 -11.50
C PHE A 43 -34.27 3.76 -11.62
N LEU A 44 -33.33 4.01 -10.70
CA LEU A 44 -31.97 3.47 -10.75
C LEU A 44 -31.68 2.64 -9.49
N SER A 45 -31.29 1.38 -9.70
CA SER A 45 -30.88 0.48 -8.61
C SER A 45 -29.58 0.96 -7.94
N GLY A 46 -28.63 1.46 -8.73
CA GLY A 46 -27.37 2.06 -8.26
C GLY A 46 -27.44 3.55 -7.95
N ALA A 47 -26.29 4.12 -7.59
CA ALA A 47 -26.10 5.57 -7.43
C ALA A 47 -25.77 6.25 -8.78
N ILE A 48 -25.95 7.57 -8.83
CA ILE A 48 -25.72 8.38 -10.04
C ILE A 48 -24.31 8.97 -10.01
N SER A 49 -23.49 8.67 -11.03
CA SER A 49 -22.17 9.31 -11.24
C SER A 49 -22.35 10.66 -11.95
N LYS A 50 -22.81 11.67 -11.20
CA LYS A 50 -23.00 13.04 -11.68
C LYS A 50 -22.46 14.05 -10.67
N THR A 51 -21.66 14.97 -11.17
CA THR A 51 -21.09 16.08 -10.39
C THR A 51 -22.09 17.23 -10.26
N VAL A 52 -22.28 17.75 -9.07
CA VAL A 52 -22.94 19.05 -8.82
C VAL A 52 -21.85 20.13 -8.90
N ASN A 53 -21.90 20.96 -9.93
CA ASN A 53 -20.94 22.06 -10.08
C ASN A 53 -21.40 23.26 -9.24
N LEU A 54 -20.45 23.92 -8.59
CA LEU A 54 -20.64 25.14 -7.84
C LEU A 54 -19.68 26.23 -8.34
N PRO A 55 -20.08 27.51 -8.33
CA PRO A 55 -19.18 28.60 -8.69
C PRO A 55 -18.02 28.71 -7.68
N GLU A 56 -16.92 29.35 -8.10
CA GLU A 56 -15.76 29.62 -7.23
C GLU A 56 -16.15 30.35 -5.94
N SER A 57 -17.16 31.22 -6.00
CA SER A 57 -17.68 32.00 -4.87
C SER A 57 -18.49 31.18 -3.86
N ALA A 58 -18.75 29.88 -4.11
CA ALA A 58 -19.57 29.07 -3.21
C ALA A 58 -18.89 28.85 -1.85
N THR A 59 -19.67 29.08 -0.80
CA THR A 59 -19.27 28.98 0.60
C THR A 59 -19.37 27.55 1.13
N VAL A 60 -18.85 27.33 2.34
CA VAL A 60 -18.99 26.03 3.03
C VAL A 60 -20.46 25.77 3.37
N GLU A 61 -21.22 26.81 3.70
CA GLU A 61 -22.64 26.77 3.97
C GLU A 61 -23.44 26.34 2.74
N ASP A 62 -23.10 26.86 1.55
CA ASP A 62 -23.73 26.44 0.29
C ASP A 62 -23.49 24.95 0.00
N ILE A 63 -22.26 24.49 0.22
CA ILE A 63 -21.90 23.08 0.05
C ILE A 63 -22.66 22.20 1.05
N LYS A 64 -22.76 22.64 2.30
CA LYS A 64 -23.52 21.95 3.35
C LYS A 64 -24.99 21.84 2.96
N ASP A 65 -25.60 22.90 2.47
CA ASP A 65 -26.99 22.86 2.02
C ASP A 65 -27.15 21.88 0.86
N VAL A 66 -26.27 21.89 -0.14
CA VAL A 66 -26.30 20.92 -1.25
C VAL A 66 -26.31 19.48 -0.74
N TYR A 67 -25.41 19.13 0.20
CA TYR A 67 -25.41 17.78 0.80
C TYR A 67 -26.70 17.48 1.56
N LEU A 68 -27.20 18.43 2.35
CA LEU A 68 -28.42 18.26 3.13
C LEU A 68 -29.65 18.07 2.24
N GLN A 69 -29.77 18.85 1.17
CA GLN A 69 -30.87 18.74 0.20
C GLN A 69 -30.78 17.43 -0.58
N SER A 70 -29.58 17.04 -1.03
CA SER A 70 -29.35 15.76 -1.69
C SER A 70 -29.84 14.57 -0.85
N TRP A 71 -29.50 14.59 0.45
CA TRP A 71 -29.95 13.57 1.39
C TRP A 71 -31.48 13.57 1.56
N LYS A 72 -32.08 14.75 1.77
CA LYS A 72 -33.55 14.89 1.89
C LYS A 72 -34.30 14.40 0.65
N LEU A 73 -33.70 14.57 -0.53
CA LEU A 73 -34.25 14.15 -1.82
C LEU A 73 -33.96 12.68 -2.16
N GLY A 74 -33.32 11.93 -1.26
CA GLY A 74 -33.10 10.49 -1.42
C GLY A 74 -31.98 10.11 -2.39
N LEU A 75 -31.04 11.02 -2.65
CA LEU A 75 -29.86 10.69 -3.47
C LEU A 75 -28.95 9.71 -2.74
N LYS A 76 -28.55 8.64 -3.45
CA LYS A 76 -27.68 7.59 -2.90
C LYS A 76 -26.22 8.03 -2.81
N ALA A 77 -25.80 8.95 -3.66
CA ALA A 77 -24.47 9.56 -3.65
C ALA A 77 -24.54 11.00 -4.17
N THR A 78 -23.63 11.86 -3.73
CA THR A 78 -23.50 13.24 -4.23
C THR A 78 -22.03 13.59 -4.33
N ALA A 79 -21.57 13.87 -5.54
CA ALA A 79 -20.24 14.40 -5.82
C ALA A 79 -20.37 15.89 -6.14
N ILE A 80 -19.57 16.73 -5.50
CA ILE A 80 -19.54 18.17 -5.75
C ILE A 80 -18.23 18.56 -6.43
N TYR A 81 -18.27 19.63 -7.21
CA TYR A 81 -17.09 20.30 -7.72
C TYR A 81 -17.27 21.81 -7.64
N ARG A 82 -16.51 22.46 -6.77
CA ARG A 82 -16.43 23.92 -6.75
C ARG A 82 -15.38 24.38 -7.76
N ASP A 83 -15.73 25.28 -8.65
CA ASP A 83 -14.78 25.79 -9.65
C ASP A 83 -13.53 26.39 -8.98
N ASN A 84 -12.37 26.21 -9.63
CA ASN A 84 -11.05 26.64 -9.17
C ASN A 84 -10.61 26.08 -7.80
N CYS A 85 -11.23 24.98 -7.32
CA CYS A 85 -10.85 24.37 -6.04
C CYS A 85 -9.60 23.46 -6.12
N LYS A 86 -9.13 23.11 -7.33
CA LYS A 86 -7.94 22.27 -7.57
C LYS A 86 -6.86 23.02 -8.36
N VAL A 87 -5.59 22.72 -8.09
CA VAL A 87 -4.41 23.41 -8.65
C VAL A 87 -4.24 23.21 -10.17
N GLY A 88 -4.73 22.09 -10.71
CA GLY A 88 -4.84 21.84 -12.14
C GLY A 88 -6.24 21.33 -12.45
N GLN A 89 -6.98 22.07 -13.26
CA GLN A 89 -8.32 21.69 -13.69
C GLN A 89 -8.35 21.50 -15.23
N PRO A 90 -8.90 20.37 -15.74
CA PRO A 90 -8.97 20.10 -17.17
C PRO A 90 -9.86 21.10 -17.93
N LEU A 91 -10.87 21.62 -17.24
CA LEU A 91 -11.67 22.76 -17.68
C LEU A 91 -11.58 23.84 -16.60
N ALA A 92 -11.00 24.98 -16.95
CA ALA A 92 -11.18 26.21 -16.21
C ALA A 92 -12.19 27.05 -16.99
N ASP A 93 -13.11 27.72 -16.29
CA ASP A 93 -13.84 28.81 -16.91
C ASP A 93 -12.82 29.78 -17.47
N ALA A 94 -12.87 29.99 -18.79
CA ALA A 94 -11.98 30.90 -19.48
C ALA A 94 -12.14 32.25 -18.78
N LYS A 95 -11.12 32.64 -18.01
CA LYS A 95 -11.10 33.87 -17.21
C LYS A 95 -11.80 34.96 -18.01
N ALA A 96 -12.97 35.38 -17.54
CA ALA A 96 -13.57 36.62 -18.02
C ALA A 96 -12.47 37.67 -17.84
N LYS A 97 -11.92 38.15 -18.96
CA LYS A 97 -10.98 39.26 -18.96
C LYS A 97 -11.69 40.38 -18.22
N LYS A 98 -11.27 40.66 -16.98
CA LYS A 98 -11.58 41.94 -16.34
C LYS A 98 -10.99 42.99 -17.27
N ALA A 99 -11.86 43.69 -17.99
CA ALA A 99 -11.52 44.94 -18.63
C ALA A 99 -11.03 45.87 -17.52
N GLU A 100 -9.83 46.41 -17.71
CA GLU A 100 -9.32 47.53 -16.95
C GLU A 100 -10.34 48.67 -17.04
N VAL A 101 -10.95 48.99 -15.91
CA VAL A 101 -11.55 50.29 -15.67
C VAL A 101 -10.74 50.88 -14.53
N GLU A 102 -9.91 51.86 -14.87
CA GLU A 102 -9.24 52.75 -13.92
C GLU A 102 -10.28 53.67 -13.27
N GLU A 103 -10.35 53.68 -11.94
CA GLU A 103 -10.52 54.85 -11.02
C GLU A 103 -10.97 54.39 -9.60
N PRO A 104 -10.76 55.17 -8.53
CA PRO A 104 -9.50 55.32 -7.80
C PRO A 104 -9.54 54.70 -6.40
N VAL A 105 -8.36 54.68 -5.79
CA VAL A 105 -7.96 54.17 -4.47
C VAL A 105 -8.97 54.44 -3.34
N ALA A 106 -9.49 53.37 -2.74
CA ALA A 106 -9.97 53.37 -1.37
C ALA A 106 -9.30 52.22 -0.61
N GLU A 107 -8.58 52.57 0.45
CA GLU A 107 -7.88 51.67 1.36
C GLU A 107 -8.77 50.50 1.77
N THR A 108 -8.41 49.30 1.30
CA THR A 108 -8.91 48.06 1.88
C THR A 108 -7.69 47.20 2.15
N GLU A 109 -7.47 46.90 3.42
CA GLU A 109 -6.39 46.07 3.93
C GLU A 109 -6.20 44.84 3.05
N THR A 110 -5.07 44.80 2.34
CA THR A 110 -4.62 43.60 1.65
C THR A 110 -4.23 42.57 2.70
N LYS A 111 -5.19 41.73 3.12
CA LYS A 111 -4.85 40.41 3.64
C LYS A 111 -4.23 39.63 2.50
N THR A 112 -2.90 39.67 2.44
CA THR A 112 -2.09 38.78 1.61
C THR A 112 -2.36 37.36 2.07
N VAL A 113 -3.38 36.72 1.49
CA VAL A 113 -3.54 35.27 1.59
C VAL A 113 -2.45 34.69 0.70
N GLU A 114 -1.29 34.42 1.31
CA GLU A 114 -0.23 33.65 0.68
C GLU A 114 -0.83 32.30 0.26
N LYS A 115 -1.17 32.19 -1.04
CA LYS A 115 -1.47 30.93 -1.67
C LYS A 115 -0.17 30.15 -1.68
N ILE A 116 0.08 29.37 -0.64
CA ILE A 116 1.21 28.42 -0.57
C ILE A 116 1.04 27.49 -1.76
N VAL A 117 1.76 27.79 -2.85
CA VAL A 117 1.89 26.87 -3.96
C VAL A 117 2.75 25.74 -3.44
N TYR A 118 2.15 24.61 -3.07
CA TYR A 118 2.87 23.38 -2.73
C TYR A 118 3.52 22.84 -4.01
N ARG A 119 4.59 23.50 -4.46
CA ARG A 119 5.56 22.89 -5.35
C ARG A 119 6.31 21.90 -4.47
N PRO A 120 6.35 20.61 -4.79
CA PRO A 120 7.18 19.67 -4.06
C PRO A 120 8.62 20.16 -4.20
N THR A 121 9.15 20.76 -3.13
CA THR A 121 10.51 21.23 -3.05
C THR A 121 11.37 20.09 -2.58
N ARG A 122 12.38 19.74 -3.39
CA ARG A 122 13.30 18.65 -3.06
C ARG A 122 14.02 18.94 -1.74
N ARG A 123 13.73 18.16 -0.71
CA ARG A 123 14.48 18.10 0.54
C ARG A 123 15.76 17.30 0.30
N ARG A 124 16.88 18.01 0.09
CA ARG A 124 18.18 17.36 -0.10
C ARG A 124 18.72 16.84 1.23
N LEU A 125 19.40 15.70 1.20
CA LEU A 125 20.10 15.17 2.36
C LEU A 125 21.42 15.94 2.60
N PRO A 126 21.87 16.05 3.86
CA PRO A 126 23.15 16.66 4.19
C PRO A 126 24.34 15.85 3.64
N LYS A 127 25.50 16.51 3.53
CA LYS A 127 26.73 15.91 3.00
C LYS A 127 27.20 14.71 3.84
N SER A 128 27.02 14.79 5.16
CA SER A 128 27.22 13.70 6.12
C SER A 128 25.88 13.41 6.77
N ARG A 129 25.52 12.14 6.92
CA ARG A 129 24.21 11.68 7.41
C ARG A 129 24.31 10.29 8.01
N ALA A 130 23.34 9.93 8.84
CA ALA A 130 23.18 8.56 9.28
C ALA A 130 22.76 7.68 8.08
N SER A 131 23.50 6.60 7.87
CA SER A 131 23.13 5.57 6.91
C SER A 131 23.27 4.20 7.55
N ARG A 132 22.38 3.28 7.17
CA ARG A 132 22.44 1.87 7.54
C ARG A 132 22.69 1.07 6.28
N THR A 133 23.60 0.11 6.34
CA THR A 133 23.79 -0.86 5.27
C THR A 133 23.39 -2.24 5.79
N THR A 134 22.45 -2.86 5.11
CA THR A 134 21.93 -4.20 5.40
C THR A 134 22.32 -5.11 4.24
N SER A 135 23.14 -6.11 4.52
CA SER A 135 23.35 -7.24 3.60
C SER A 135 22.11 -8.12 3.63
N PHE A 136 21.76 -8.71 2.49
CA PHE A 136 20.63 -9.61 2.40
C PHE A 136 20.83 -10.68 1.34
N THR A 137 20.11 -11.77 1.51
CA THR A 137 20.00 -12.86 0.55
C THR A 137 18.53 -13.13 0.26
N VAL A 138 18.13 -13.21 -1.00
CA VAL A 138 16.76 -13.57 -1.41
C VAL A 138 16.82 -14.65 -2.47
N GLY A 139 16.32 -15.85 -2.16
CA GLY A 139 16.33 -16.96 -3.12
C GLY A 139 17.74 -17.31 -3.61
N GLY A 140 18.75 -17.17 -2.76
CA GLY A 140 20.17 -17.39 -3.09
C GLY A 140 20.86 -16.24 -3.82
N ALA A 141 20.17 -15.14 -4.11
CA ALA A 141 20.80 -13.93 -4.65
C ALA A 141 21.21 -12.98 -3.51
N GLU A 142 22.49 -12.66 -3.44
CA GLU A 142 23.08 -11.76 -2.44
C GLU A 142 23.07 -10.30 -2.91
N GLY A 143 22.80 -9.38 -1.98
CA GLY A 143 22.81 -7.94 -2.22
C GLY A 143 23.07 -7.12 -0.96
N TYR A 144 23.28 -5.82 -1.18
CA TYR A 144 23.41 -4.82 -0.12
C TYR A 144 22.40 -3.71 -0.36
N MET A 145 21.65 -3.37 0.69
CA MET A 145 20.79 -2.19 0.74
C MET A 145 21.42 -1.17 1.67
N THR A 146 21.68 0.03 1.17
CA THR A 146 22.10 1.17 1.99
C THR A 146 20.97 2.19 2.04
N SER A 147 20.39 2.39 3.22
CA SER A 147 19.35 3.41 3.47
C SER A 147 19.97 4.62 4.17
N GLY A 148 19.66 5.83 3.68
CA GLY A 148 20.10 7.10 4.26
C GLY A 148 18.92 7.86 4.84
N ALA A 149 19.05 8.30 6.09
CA ALA A 149 18.01 9.05 6.78
C ALA A 149 18.29 10.57 6.76
N HIS A 150 17.23 11.35 6.88
CA HIS A 150 17.27 12.75 7.27
C HIS A 150 17.59 12.89 8.77
N ASP A 151 17.87 14.10 9.22
CA ASP A 151 18.23 14.38 10.62
C ASP A 151 17.09 14.09 11.62
N ASP A 152 15.84 13.99 11.13
CA ASP A 152 14.65 13.60 11.88
C ASP A 152 14.38 12.08 11.87
N GLY A 153 15.25 11.30 11.23
CA GLY A 153 15.10 9.85 11.11
C GLY A 153 14.25 9.38 9.93
N GLU A 154 13.60 10.28 9.18
CA GLU A 154 12.84 9.90 7.98
C GLU A 154 13.76 9.37 6.88
N LEU A 155 13.30 8.34 6.16
CA LEU A 155 14.07 7.78 5.04
C LEU A 155 14.15 8.77 3.87
N GLY A 156 15.37 9.18 3.51
CA GLY A 156 15.60 10.13 2.42
C GLY A 156 16.18 9.51 1.14
N GLU A 157 16.83 8.35 1.23
CA GLU A 157 17.40 7.66 0.06
C GLU A 157 17.64 6.18 0.33
N VAL A 158 17.68 5.41 -0.76
CA VAL A 158 17.96 3.97 -0.76
C VAL A 158 18.88 3.66 -1.93
N PHE A 159 19.95 2.91 -1.68
CA PHE A 159 20.84 2.37 -2.69
C PHE A 159 20.88 0.85 -2.61
N LEU A 160 20.71 0.22 -3.76
CA LEU A 160 20.67 -1.24 -3.90
C LEU A 160 21.85 -1.68 -4.76
N LYS A 161 22.74 -2.47 -4.18
CA LYS A 161 23.82 -3.14 -4.90
C LYS A 161 23.48 -4.61 -5.01
N LEU A 162 23.20 -5.06 -6.23
CA LEU A 162 22.81 -6.43 -6.50
C LEU A 162 23.48 -6.93 -7.79
N GLY A 163 24.04 -8.13 -7.72
CA GLY A 163 24.72 -8.75 -8.85
C GLY A 163 26.08 -8.14 -9.20
N LYS A 164 26.71 -8.68 -10.24
CA LYS A 164 28.02 -8.21 -10.71
C LYS A 164 27.89 -6.85 -11.41
N GLN A 165 28.89 -6.00 -11.20
CA GLN A 165 28.98 -4.70 -11.86
C GLN A 165 28.87 -4.86 -13.38
N GLY A 166 28.05 -4.01 -14.02
CA GLY A 166 27.81 -4.04 -15.46
C GLY A 166 26.75 -5.04 -15.92
N SER A 167 26.13 -5.80 -15.01
CA SER A 167 24.95 -6.61 -15.34
C SER A 167 23.69 -5.74 -15.52
N THR A 168 22.74 -6.23 -16.32
CA THR A 168 21.44 -5.56 -16.51
C THR A 168 20.72 -5.34 -15.18
N LEU A 169 20.76 -6.35 -14.31
CA LEU A 169 20.11 -6.28 -13.00
C LEU A 169 20.75 -5.18 -12.13
N ALA A 170 22.08 -5.11 -12.06
CA ALA A 170 22.77 -4.04 -11.34
C ALA A 170 22.38 -2.65 -11.87
N GLY A 171 22.35 -2.48 -13.20
CA GLY A 171 21.96 -1.19 -13.81
C GLY A 171 20.51 -0.80 -13.53
N VAL A 172 19.57 -1.76 -13.58
CA VAL A 172 18.15 -1.51 -13.24
C VAL A 172 17.99 -1.19 -11.76
N MET A 173 18.71 -1.89 -10.87
CA MET A 173 18.66 -1.62 -9.42
C MET A 173 19.26 -0.26 -9.07
N ASP A 174 20.35 0.15 -9.71
CA ASP A 174 20.94 1.50 -9.55
C ASP A 174 19.95 2.59 -10.01
N ALA A 175 19.34 2.42 -11.20
CA ALA A 175 18.36 3.36 -11.71
C ALA A 175 17.11 3.44 -10.81
N PHE A 176 16.64 2.30 -10.32
CA PHE A 176 15.51 2.21 -9.39
C PHE A 176 15.82 2.91 -8.06
N SER A 177 17.00 2.65 -7.50
CA SER A 177 17.51 3.30 -6.28
C SER A 177 17.48 4.82 -6.40
N ILE A 178 17.96 5.35 -7.54
CA ILE A 178 17.94 6.78 -7.82
C ILE A 178 16.50 7.30 -7.92
N ALA A 179 15.62 6.59 -8.63
CA ALA A 179 14.24 7.02 -8.82
C ALA A 179 13.45 7.08 -7.49
N VAL A 180 13.59 6.06 -6.64
CA VAL A 180 12.95 6.03 -5.31
C VAL A 180 13.54 7.09 -4.41
N SER A 181 14.87 7.24 -4.37
CA SER A 181 15.52 8.28 -3.56
C SER A 181 15.09 9.68 -3.97
N ILE A 182 14.94 9.94 -5.27
CA ILE A 182 14.38 11.21 -5.75
C ILE A 182 12.95 11.39 -5.25
N GLY A 183 12.09 10.38 -5.39
CA GLY A 183 10.71 10.47 -4.94
C GLY A 183 10.58 10.74 -3.44
N LEU A 184 11.34 10.03 -2.61
CA LEU A 184 11.42 10.28 -1.16
C LEU A 184 11.83 11.73 -0.87
N GLN A 185 12.85 12.25 -1.55
CA GLN A 185 13.31 13.64 -1.39
C GLN A 185 12.30 14.68 -1.87
N TYR A 186 11.35 14.32 -2.72
CA TYR A 186 10.24 15.18 -3.14
C TYR A 186 8.98 15.00 -2.28
N GLY A 187 9.07 14.22 -1.19
CA GLY A 187 8.00 14.06 -0.22
C GLY A 187 7.00 12.96 -0.56
N VAL A 188 7.38 11.97 -1.38
CA VAL A 188 6.55 10.76 -1.53
C VAL A 188 6.66 9.93 -0.24
N PRO A 189 5.56 9.64 0.47
CA PRO A 189 5.61 8.87 1.71
C PRO A 189 6.13 7.45 1.47
N LEU A 190 6.94 6.93 2.40
CA LEU A 190 7.46 5.56 2.32
C LEU A 190 6.33 4.52 2.22
N GLU A 191 5.24 4.70 2.97
CA GLU A 191 4.04 3.85 2.93
C GLU A 191 3.51 3.66 1.49
N THR A 192 3.57 4.70 0.66
CA THR A 192 3.13 4.62 -0.74
C THR A 192 3.99 3.64 -1.54
N TYR A 193 5.29 3.61 -1.28
CA TYR A 193 6.16 2.63 -1.94
C TYR A 193 5.97 1.22 -1.37
N VAL A 194 5.88 1.10 -0.04
CA VAL A 194 5.70 -0.20 0.62
C VAL A 194 4.42 -0.87 0.14
N SER A 195 3.30 -0.15 0.14
CA SER A 195 2.01 -0.68 -0.35
C SER A 195 2.03 -1.10 -1.82
N LYS A 196 2.89 -0.51 -2.66
CA LYS A 196 2.98 -0.84 -4.10
C LYS A 196 3.93 -2.00 -4.40
N PHE A 197 4.99 -2.16 -3.62
CA PHE A 197 6.04 -3.14 -3.90
C PHE A 197 5.97 -4.39 -3.03
N THR A 198 5.24 -4.36 -1.92
CA THR A 198 4.95 -5.54 -1.12
C THR A 198 4.13 -6.54 -1.93
N ASN A 199 4.48 -7.83 -1.84
CA ASN A 199 3.90 -8.93 -2.63
C ASN A 199 4.12 -8.86 -4.14
N LEU A 200 4.97 -7.94 -4.63
CA LEU A 200 5.38 -7.95 -6.04
C LEU A 200 6.19 -9.22 -6.32
N ARG A 201 5.81 -9.97 -7.37
CA ARG A 201 6.35 -11.30 -7.64
C ARG A 201 7.19 -11.36 -8.89
N PHE A 202 8.47 -11.67 -8.73
CA PHE A 202 9.42 -11.99 -9.81
C PHE A 202 10.72 -12.54 -9.22
N GLU A 203 11.51 -13.25 -10.03
CA GLU A 203 12.79 -13.83 -9.59
C GLU A 203 13.91 -12.77 -9.53
N PRO A 204 14.80 -12.81 -8.52
CA PRO A 204 14.92 -13.81 -7.46
C PRO A 204 13.86 -13.70 -6.35
N ALA A 205 13.33 -14.86 -5.94
CA ALA A 205 12.32 -15.01 -4.90
C ALA A 205 12.60 -16.27 -4.07
N GLY A 206 12.20 -16.29 -2.80
CA GLY A 206 12.36 -17.44 -1.93
C GLY A 206 12.74 -17.08 -0.50
N LEU A 207 13.44 -18.02 0.14
CA LEU A 207 13.93 -17.86 1.52
C LEU A 207 14.95 -16.73 1.62
N THR A 208 14.92 -16.01 2.73
CA THR A 208 15.88 -14.96 3.06
C THR A 208 16.72 -15.31 4.27
N ASP A 209 17.78 -14.54 4.49
CA ASP A 209 18.62 -14.57 5.70
C ASP A 209 18.10 -13.67 6.84
N ASP A 210 17.13 -12.80 6.56
CA ASP A 210 16.46 -11.98 7.57
C ASP A 210 15.39 -12.76 8.36
N PRO A 211 15.45 -12.84 9.71
CA PRO A 211 14.45 -13.52 10.53
C PRO A 211 13.06 -12.89 10.46
N ASP A 212 12.96 -11.56 10.29
CA ASP A 212 11.68 -10.84 10.23
C ASP A 212 10.96 -11.08 8.88
N VAL A 213 11.76 -11.20 7.82
CA VAL A 213 11.27 -11.30 6.43
C VAL A 213 11.62 -12.65 5.78
N ARG A 214 11.50 -13.74 6.55
CA ARG A 214 11.94 -15.11 6.19
C ARG A 214 11.68 -15.59 4.75
N MET A 215 10.60 -15.14 4.11
CA MET A 215 10.29 -15.47 2.71
C MET A 215 9.86 -14.24 1.94
N ALA A 216 10.36 -14.09 0.71
CA ALA A 216 10.03 -13.00 -0.20
C ALA A 216 9.64 -13.44 -1.61
N GLN A 217 8.69 -12.71 -2.20
CA GLN A 217 8.16 -12.95 -3.55
C GLN A 217 8.99 -12.27 -4.64
N SER A 218 9.86 -11.34 -4.25
CA SER A 218 10.90 -10.73 -5.07
C SER A 218 11.90 -10.00 -4.16
N ILE A 219 13.01 -9.55 -4.74
CA ILE A 219 13.95 -8.66 -4.07
C ILE A 219 13.30 -7.34 -3.65
N MET A 220 12.35 -6.83 -4.45
CA MET A 220 11.67 -5.56 -4.16
C MET A 220 10.72 -5.71 -2.99
N ASP A 221 9.98 -6.82 -2.97
CA ASP A 221 9.11 -7.18 -1.87
C ASP A 221 9.90 -7.30 -0.55
N TYR A 222 11.09 -7.92 -0.59
CA TYR A 222 11.99 -7.95 0.57
C TYR A 222 12.43 -6.54 1.01
N ILE A 223 12.98 -5.75 0.09
CA ILE A 223 13.51 -4.40 0.37
C ILE A 223 12.47 -3.52 1.04
N PHE A 224 11.26 -3.46 0.49
CA PHE A 224 10.23 -2.57 1.04
C PHE A 224 9.63 -3.09 2.34
N ARG A 225 9.56 -4.41 2.56
CA ARG A 225 9.19 -4.95 3.88
C ARG A 225 10.27 -4.67 4.93
N ARG A 226 11.55 -4.78 4.57
CA ARG A 226 12.66 -4.41 5.46
C ARG A 226 12.65 -2.93 5.78
N LEU A 227 12.48 -2.06 4.78
CA LEU A 227 12.36 -0.60 4.98
C LEU A 227 11.14 -0.23 5.85
N ALA A 228 10.02 -0.95 5.73
CA ALA A 228 8.87 -0.75 6.58
C ALA A 228 9.17 -1.08 8.05
N LEU A 229 9.80 -2.23 8.33
CA LEU A 229 10.23 -2.60 9.68
C LEU A 229 11.24 -1.60 10.27
N ASP A 230 12.03 -1.00 9.39
CA ASP A 230 13.15 -0.15 9.73
C ASP A 230 12.80 1.32 10.01
N TYR A 231 11.75 1.84 9.36
CA TYR A 231 11.43 3.27 9.34
C TYR A 231 9.96 3.60 9.60
N MET A 232 9.04 2.63 9.55
CA MET A 232 7.62 2.88 9.81
C MET A 232 7.25 2.50 11.24
N SER A 233 6.29 3.23 11.80
CA SER A 233 5.71 2.89 13.09
C SER A 233 4.96 1.56 13.03
N PHE A 234 4.78 0.93 14.20
CA PHE A 234 4.04 -0.34 14.33
C PHE A 234 2.65 -0.26 13.68
N ASP A 235 1.91 0.82 13.93
CA ASP A 235 0.55 0.99 13.42
C ASP A 235 0.52 1.11 11.89
N GLU A 236 1.39 1.93 11.31
CA GLU A 236 1.46 2.15 9.85
C GLU A 236 1.79 0.86 9.10
N ARG A 237 2.79 0.10 9.58
CA ARG A 237 3.17 -1.16 8.94
C ARG A 237 2.21 -2.31 9.27
N GLY A 238 1.54 -2.25 10.42
CA GLY A 238 0.48 -3.18 10.81
C GLY A 238 -0.72 -3.13 9.85
N MET A 239 -1.10 -1.94 9.39
CA MET A 239 -2.11 -1.75 8.34
C MET A 239 -1.73 -2.43 7.00
N LEU A 240 -0.44 -2.58 6.74
CA LEU A 240 0.09 -3.28 5.57
C LEU A 240 0.36 -4.77 5.81
N GLY A 241 0.07 -5.28 7.01
CA GLY A 241 0.30 -6.67 7.39
C GLY A 241 1.78 -7.03 7.60
N ILE A 242 2.64 -6.04 7.86
CA ILE A 242 4.09 -6.23 8.02
C ILE A 242 4.43 -6.24 9.51
N TYR A 243 4.73 -7.44 10.01
CA TYR A 243 5.11 -7.69 11.41
C TYR A 243 6.50 -8.32 11.50
N SER A 244 7.24 -8.01 12.56
CA SER A 244 8.54 -8.62 12.88
C SER A 244 8.37 -10.09 13.30
N ALA A 245 9.48 -10.83 13.41
CA ALA A 245 9.46 -12.20 13.90
C ALA A 245 8.91 -12.28 15.34
N GLU A 246 9.35 -11.38 16.21
CA GLU A 246 8.92 -11.30 17.61
C GLU A 246 7.43 -10.99 17.73
N GLU A 247 6.90 -10.10 16.90
CA GLU A 247 5.47 -9.75 16.90
C GLU A 247 4.60 -10.90 16.42
N ARG A 248 5.05 -11.62 15.39
CA ARG A 248 4.35 -12.84 14.95
C ARG A 248 4.37 -13.91 16.02
N GLN A 249 5.50 -14.09 16.71
CA GLN A 249 5.59 -15.01 17.84
C GLN A 249 4.64 -14.59 18.96
N ARG A 250 4.59 -13.31 19.32
CA ARG A 250 3.64 -12.79 20.31
C ARG A 250 2.20 -13.05 19.93
N TYR A 251 1.82 -12.91 18.66
CA TYR A 251 0.47 -13.23 18.22
C TYR A 251 0.13 -14.71 18.44
N LEU A 252 1.09 -15.62 18.25
CA LEU A 252 0.89 -17.04 18.54
C LEU A 252 0.71 -17.29 20.05
N GLU A 253 1.41 -16.54 20.90
CA GLU A 253 1.38 -16.69 22.36
C GLU A 253 0.15 -16.01 23.01
N THR A 254 -0.26 -14.85 22.51
CA THR A 254 -1.23 -13.95 23.17
C THR A 254 -2.48 -13.66 22.34
N GLY A 255 -2.47 -13.97 21.04
CA GLY A 255 -3.53 -13.58 20.10
C GLY A 255 -3.50 -12.10 19.68
N SER A 256 -2.50 -11.32 20.10
CA SER A 256 -2.32 -9.92 19.70
C SER A 256 -0.90 -9.65 19.21
N TYR A 257 -0.77 -8.71 18.26
CA TYR A 257 0.53 -8.20 17.81
C TYR A 257 1.03 -7.03 18.66
N GLU A 258 0.16 -6.39 19.46
CA GLU A 258 0.48 -5.16 20.18
C GLU A 258 1.65 -5.35 21.17
N PRO A 259 2.54 -4.37 21.31
CA PRO A 259 3.51 -4.31 22.39
C PRO A 259 2.80 -4.37 23.74
N LEU A 260 3.30 -5.20 24.66
CA LEU A 260 2.90 -5.10 26.06
C LEU A 260 3.36 -3.73 26.56
N GLU A 261 2.44 -2.92 27.08
CA GLU A 261 2.78 -1.71 27.81
C GLU A 261 3.53 -2.12 29.08
N VAL A 262 4.86 -2.24 28.98
CA VAL A 262 5.73 -2.30 30.15
C VAL A 262 5.62 -0.94 30.83
N SER A 263 4.99 -0.92 32.01
CA SER A 263 5.02 0.26 32.87
C SER A 263 6.48 0.67 33.10
N GLU A 264 6.78 1.98 33.14
CA GLU A 264 8.12 2.52 33.37
C GLU A 264 8.83 1.91 34.60
N ALA A 265 8.07 1.33 35.53
CA ALA A 265 8.56 0.64 36.73
C ALA A 265 9.26 -0.71 36.46
N GLU A 266 9.04 -1.35 35.31
CA GLU A 266 9.71 -2.62 34.94
C GLU A 266 10.98 -2.39 34.13
N ALA A 267 11.05 -1.32 33.33
CA ALA A 267 12.27 -0.93 32.60
C ALA A 267 13.42 -0.55 33.55
N LEU A 268 13.11 0.08 34.69
CA LEU A 268 14.10 0.48 35.71
C LEU A 268 14.66 -0.70 36.53
N LYS A 269 14.10 -1.91 36.43
CA LYS A 269 14.62 -3.09 37.13
C LYS A 269 15.63 -3.89 36.29
N ALA A 270 15.67 -3.68 34.98
CA ALA A 270 16.58 -4.39 34.09
C ALA A 270 18.00 -3.79 34.06
N ASP A 271 18.18 -2.53 34.47
CA ASP A 271 19.47 -1.81 34.42
C ASP A 271 20.35 -1.97 35.67
N HIS A 272 20.00 -2.86 36.60
CA HIS A 272 20.87 -3.23 37.73
C HIS A 272 21.28 -4.72 37.67
N HIS A 273 22.13 -5.04 36.70
CA HIS A 273 23.12 -6.09 36.91
C HIS A 273 24.52 -5.53 36.69
N ASP A 274 25.16 -5.29 37.83
CA ASP A 274 26.52 -4.82 38.01
C ASP A 274 27.52 -5.87 37.48
N SER A 275 28.61 -5.38 36.92
CA SER A 275 29.66 -6.16 36.30
C SER A 275 30.69 -6.59 37.35
N ALA A 276 30.80 -7.88 37.64
CA ALA A 276 32.03 -8.50 38.14
C ALA A 276 31.99 -10.04 37.94
N PRO A 277 33.13 -10.69 37.58
CA PRO A 277 33.15 -12.11 37.25
C PRO A 277 33.33 -12.96 38.50
N GLU A 278 32.50 -14.00 38.68
CA GLU A 278 32.80 -15.09 39.61
C GLU A 278 33.21 -16.35 38.86
N ILE A 279 34.43 -16.76 39.16
CA ILE A 279 34.99 -18.10 38.96
C ILE A 279 34.41 -18.96 40.10
N ILE A 280 33.93 -20.18 39.83
CA ILE A 280 34.07 -21.36 40.72
C ILE A 280 33.78 -22.66 39.95
N GLU A 281 34.84 -23.47 39.96
CA GLU A 281 34.98 -24.92 40.15
C GLU A 281 34.11 -25.97 39.45
N VAL A 282 34.86 -26.89 38.84
CA VAL A 282 34.51 -28.23 38.39
C VAL A 282 34.22 -29.11 39.60
N VAL A 283 33.07 -29.76 39.63
CA VAL A 283 32.86 -30.99 40.40
C VAL A 283 32.07 -31.97 39.55
N ALA A 284 32.67 -33.14 39.31
CA ALA A 284 32.02 -34.29 38.72
C ALA A 284 31.26 -35.05 39.81
N ASP A 285 30.08 -35.57 39.49
CA ASP A 285 29.65 -36.89 39.96
C ASP A 285 28.51 -37.44 39.07
N GLU A 286 28.50 -38.77 38.98
CA GLU A 286 27.77 -39.62 38.06
C GLU A 286 26.34 -39.98 38.54
N ASP A 287 25.56 -40.44 37.56
CA ASP A 287 24.45 -41.42 37.58
C ASP A 287 22.97 -41.04 37.86
N ASP A 288 22.18 -41.45 36.85
CA ASP A 288 20.81 -41.99 36.79
C ASP A 288 19.63 -41.25 37.44
N ASP A 289 18.67 -40.78 36.63
CA ASP A 289 17.41 -41.53 36.42
C ASP A 289 16.61 -40.94 35.24
N ALA A 290 15.88 -41.83 34.55
CA ALA A 290 15.11 -41.58 33.34
C ALA A 290 13.68 -41.13 33.64
N THR A 291 13.15 -40.17 32.85
CA THR A 291 11.71 -40.09 32.54
C THR A 291 11.47 -39.50 31.15
N ASP A 292 10.95 -40.37 30.27
CA ASP A 292 10.37 -40.09 28.95
C ASP A 292 9.10 -39.23 29.02
N VAL A 293 8.93 -38.31 28.07
CA VAL A 293 7.60 -37.85 27.63
C VAL A 293 7.55 -37.83 26.10
N ALA A 294 6.63 -38.63 25.57
CA ALA A 294 6.57 -39.11 24.21
C ALA A 294 6.14 -38.07 23.15
N GLU A 295 6.87 -38.06 22.04
CA GLU A 295 6.49 -37.43 20.77
C GLU A 295 5.74 -38.47 19.91
N ALA A 296 4.49 -38.18 19.54
CA ALA A 296 3.67 -39.08 18.74
C ALA A 296 4.16 -39.15 17.30
N THR A 297 5.00 -40.14 17.00
CA THR A 297 5.40 -40.50 15.64
C THR A 297 4.37 -41.48 15.05
N LEU A 298 3.78 -41.11 13.91
CA LEU A 298 2.98 -42.02 13.09
C LEU A 298 3.90 -43.09 12.50
N VAL A 299 3.79 -44.31 13.00
CA VAL A 299 4.51 -45.47 12.47
C VAL A 299 3.84 -45.88 11.17
N VAL A 300 4.48 -45.57 10.03
CA VAL A 300 4.14 -46.14 8.72
C VAL A 300 5.15 -47.25 8.44
N ASP A 301 4.67 -48.46 8.15
CA ASP A 301 5.52 -49.62 7.85
C ASP A 301 6.25 -49.41 6.50
N THR A 302 7.55 -49.13 6.57
CA THR A 302 8.41 -48.82 5.41
C THR A 302 9.05 -50.06 4.77
N SER A 303 8.67 -51.27 5.18
CA SER A 303 9.40 -52.51 4.84
C SER A 303 9.37 -52.93 3.36
N GLU A 304 8.57 -52.28 2.51
CA GLU A 304 8.41 -52.65 1.09
C GLU A 304 8.66 -51.51 0.08
N ALA A 305 9.26 -50.38 0.46
CA ALA A 305 9.62 -49.34 -0.51
C ALA A 305 11.01 -49.62 -1.10
N HIS A 306 11.07 -49.91 -2.40
CA HIS A 306 12.31 -50.21 -3.13
C HIS A 306 12.91 -48.96 -3.81
N THR A 307 12.14 -47.88 -3.94
CA THR A 307 12.60 -46.60 -4.50
C THR A 307 12.17 -45.39 -3.66
N SER A 308 12.87 -44.27 -3.81
CA SER A 308 12.50 -42.99 -3.18
C SER A 308 11.14 -42.47 -3.65
N ALA A 309 10.71 -42.84 -4.86
CA ALA A 309 9.38 -42.54 -5.37
C ALA A 309 8.31 -43.31 -4.59
N GLU A 310 8.46 -44.63 -4.44
CA GLU A 310 7.53 -45.47 -3.66
C GLU A 310 7.45 -45.05 -2.18
N LEU A 311 8.57 -44.61 -1.60
CA LEU A 311 8.60 -44.07 -0.24
C LEU A 311 7.78 -42.78 -0.13
N MET A 312 7.92 -41.85 -1.09
CA MET A 312 7.14 -40.61 -1.13
C MET A 312 5.65 -40.87 -1.38
N GLU A 313 5.30 -41.86 -2.20
CA GLU A 313 3.91 -42.28 -2.40
C GLU A 313 3.28 -42.83 -1.12
N LYS A 314 4.03 -43.63 -0.35
CA LYS A 314 3.57 -44.15 0.95
C LYS A 314 3.43 -43.06 2.01
N LEU A 315 4.32 -42.07 2.04
CA LEU A 315 4.22 -40.94 2.98
C LEU A 315 3.08 -39.97 2.64
N THR A 316 2.85 -39.70 1.35
CA THR A 316 1.91 -38.65 0.93
C THR A 316 0.54 -39.17 0.52
N GLY A 317 0.40 -40.49 0.28
CA GLY A 317 -0.83 -41.10 -0.23
C GLY A 317 -1.18 -40.69 -1.66
N GLN A 318 -0.25 -40.04 -2.39
CA GLN A 318 -0.45 -39.49 -3.72
C GLN A 318 0.61 -40.07 -4.67
N ALA A 319 0.19 -40.51 -5.87
CA ALA A 319 1.14 -41.02 -6.85
C ALA A 319 2.09 -39.90 -7.31
N VAL A 320 3.39 -40.20 -7.40
CA VAL A 320 4.42 -39.18 -7.66
C VAL A 320 4.29 -38.61 -9.07
N ASP A 321 3.77 -39.38 -10.02
CA ASP A 321 3.59 -38.99 -11.43
C ASP A 321 2.25 -38.28 -11.75
N SER A 322 1.37 -38.09 -10.77
CA SER A 322 0.02 -37.61 -11.06
C SER A 322 0.02 -36.17 -11.58
N PRO A 323 -0.73 -35.88 -12.67
CA PRO A 323 -0.77 -34.56 -13.28
C PRO A 323 -1.42 -33.52 -12.36
N LEU A 324 -1.08 -32.25 -12.59
CA LEU A 324 -1.74 -31.14 -11.90
C LEU A 324 -3.09 -30.83 -12.54
N CYS A 325 -4.07 -30.46 -11.71
CA CYS A 325 -5.39 -30.05 -12.18
C CYS A 325 -5.28 -28.78 -13.03
N PHE A 326 -5.80 -28.82 -14.26
CA PHE A 326 -5.81 -27.65 -15.15
C PHE A 326 -6.68 -26.49 -14.63
N THR A 327 -7.60 -26.75 -13.69
CA THR A 327 -8.49 -25.72 -13.14
C THR A 327 -7.93 -25.04 -11.90
N CYS A 328 -7.32 -25.78 -10.97
CA CYS A 328 -6.88 -25.22 -9.68
C CYS A 328 -5.41 -25.50 -9.33
N GLY A 329 -4.66 -26.21 -10.19
CA GLY A 329 -3.25 -26.51 -9.97
C GLY A 329 -2.96 -27.53 -8.86
N THR A 330 -3.98 -28.07 -8.20
CA THR A 330 -3.81 -29.12 -7.18
C THR A 330 -3.45 -30.44 -7.86
N LYS A 331 -2.50 -31.20 -7.27
CA LYS A 331 -2.11 -32.52 -7.78
C LYS A 331 -3.32 -33.46 -7.77
N MET A 332 -3.62 -34.07 -8.91
CA MET A 332 -4.81 -34.92 -9.06
C MET A 332 -4.53 -36.32 -8.51
N ARG A 333 -5.59 -37.06 -8.14
CA ARG A 333 -5.51 -38.44 -7.66
C ARG A 333 -6.02 -39.41 -8.74
N PRO A 334 -5.38 -40.57 -8.96
CA PRO A 334 -5.89 -41.56 -9.90
C PRO A 334 -7.25 -42.13 -9.44
N ALA A 335 -8.18 -42.23 -10.38
CA ALA A 335 -9.52 -42.79 -10.24
C ALA A 335 -9.80 -43.67 -11.48
N GLY A 336 -9.37 -44.94 -11.42
CA GLY A 336 -9.43 -45.84 -12.57
C GLY A 336 -8.42 -45.45 -13.66
N SER A 337 -8.89 -45.30 -14.90
CA SER A 337 -8.07 -44.83 -16.04
C SER A 337 -7.94 -43.30 -16.12
N CYS A 338 -8.54 -42.57 -15.16
CA CYS A 338 -8.63 -41.11 -15.15
C CYS A 338 -8.04 -40.55 -13.86
N TYR A 339 -8.02 -39.23 -13.75
CA TYR A 339 -7.64 -38.51 -12.54
C TYR A 339 -8.79 -37.63 -12.05
N VAL A 340 -8.94 -37.50 -10.74
CA VAL A 340 -9.90 -36.62 -10.07
C VAL A 340 -9.14 -35.62 -9.21
N CYS A 341 -9.54 -34.34 -9.27
CA CYS A 341 -9.00 -33.31 -8.41
C CYS A 341 -9.79 -33.23 -7.09
N GLU A 342 -9.12 -33.45 -5.96
CA GLU A 342 -9.75 -33.33 -4.63
C GLU A 342 -10.05 -31.86 -4.25
N GLY A 343 -9.36 -30.89 -4.85
CA GLY A 343 -9.55 -29.46 -4.55
C GLY A 343 -10.79 -28.83 -5.19
N CYS A 344 -11.12 -29.21 -6.43
CA CYS A 344 -12.24 -28.61 -7.18
C CYS A 344 -13.20 -29.62 -7.82
N GLY A 345 -12.96 -30.93 -7.67
CA GLY A 345 -13.80 -31.99 -8.22
C GLY A 345 -13.67 -32.22 -9.72
N ALA A 346 -12.79 -31.50 -10.43
CA ALA A 346 -12.59 -31.68 -11.86
C ALA A 346 -11.95 -33.04 -12.19
N THR A 347 -12.42 -33.71 -13.25
CA THR A 347 -11.86 -34.98 -13.71
C THR A 347 -11.07 -34.81 -15.01
N SER A 348 -10.06 -35.66 -15.25
CA SER A 348 -9.23 -35.62 -16.45
C SER A 348 -9.90 -36.23 -17.70
N GLY A 349 -11.23 -36.38 -17.68
CA GLY A 349 -12.00 -36.64 -18.89
C GLY A 349 -12.25 -38.10 -19.27
N CYS A 350 -12.34 -39.05 -18.33
CA CYS A 350 -13.17 -40.22 -18.59
C CYS A 350 -14.44 -40.18 -17.73
N SER A 351 -15.55 -40.29 -18.45
CA SER A 351 -16.92 -40.34 -17.96
C SER A 351 -17.28 -41.68 -17.37
#